data_AF-A0A811KWY7-F1
#
_entry.id   AF-A0A811KWY7-F1
#
_cell.length_a   1.000
_cell.length_b   1.000
_cell.length_c   1.000
_cell.angle_alpha   90.00
_cell.angle_beta   90.00
_cell.angle_gamma   90.00
#
_symmetry.space_group_name_H-M   'P 1'
#
loop_
_entity.id
_entity.type
_entity.pdbx_description
1 polymer ?
#
loop_
_entity_poly.entity_id
_entity_poly.type
_entity_poly.pdbx_seq_one_letter_code
_entity_poly.pdbx_strand_id
1 'polypeptide(L)'
;MFNVYFITMLHKMATFNPNFKIILTVVTLSQLSVTVVHPMENLLPTSWYSVENGHYIPAILYYTLTYVISITSGFFCNKYLLIAIERTVAYKQRHTYERQGARLSIVCLMATMFVKLYREVKLAKFPTSVAESFEIKHTKAVLQYVRRLVSVFVALLIACGTGFGGLFYAKFVLGYREEDPESKVFVTFIFSCACIYNFVTTVYMIVEFPQLARIMQNDMPFLSIYNKVSPVPSVQGEHEAEIYFKQLADSWK
;
A
#
# COMPACT_ATOMS: atom_id res chain seq x y z
N MET A 1 17.23 -6.63 3.71
CA MET A 1 17.60 -7.06 2.34
C MET A 1 16.41 -7.11 1.38
N PHE A 2 15.28 -7.75 1.73
CA PHE A 2 14.13 -7.89 0.82
C PHE A 2 13.58 -6.58 0.25
N ASN A 3 13.44 -5.53 1.07
CA ASN A 3 12.95 -4.23 0.61
C ASN A 3 13.85 -3.56 -0.45
N VAL A 4 15.18 -3.66 -0.28
CA VAL A 4 16.15 -3.11 -1.25
C VAL A 4 16.07 -3.90 -2.56
N TYR A 5 16.03 -5.22 -2.46
CA TYR A 5 15.82 -6.10 -3.60
C TYR A 5 14.55 -5.73 -4.39
N PHE A 6 13.43 -5.57 -3.67
CA PHE A 6 12.14 -5.19 -4.26
C PHE A 6 12.22 -3.86 -4.99
N ILE A 7 12.87 -2.83 -4.41
CA ILE A 7 13.07 -1.54 -5.08
C ILE A 7 13.90 -1.71 -6.36
N THR A 8 15.03 -2.41 -6.30
CA THR A 8 15.88 -2.64 -7.48
C THR A 8 15.12 -3.38 -8.58
N MET A 9 14.36 -4.41 -8.22
CA MET A 9 13.51 -5.16 -9.15
C MET A 9 12.45 -4.25 -9.79
N LEU A 10 11.79 -3.41 -8.99
CA LEU A 10 10.77 -2.47 -9.46
C LEU A 10 11.31 -1.50 -10.51
N HIS A 11 12.52 -0.98 -10.31
CA HIS A 11 13.16 -0.06 -11.24
C HIS A 11 13.50 -0.71 -12.57
N LYS A 12 13.90 -2.00 -12.56
CA LYS A 12 14.16 -2.80 -13.77
C LYS A 12 12.92 -3.08 -14.62
N MET A 13 11.71 -2.99 -14.08
CA MET A 13 10.48 -3.26 -14.85
C MET A 13 10.12 -2.09 -15.77
N ALA A 14 10.34 -2.21 -17.08
CA ALA A 14 9.99 -1.17 -18.05
C ALA A 14 8.46 -0.90 -18.15
N THR A 15 7.62 -1.87 -17.76
CA THR A 15 6.16 -1.79 -17.90
C THR A 15 5.48 -0.85 -16.92
N PHE A 16 6.13 -0.51 -15.80
CA PHE A 16 5.54 0.37 -14.79
C PHE A 16 5.83 1.84 -15.09
N ASN A 17 4.78 2.64 -14.97
CA ASN A 17 4.89 4.09 -15.04
C ASN A 17 5.91 4.61 -13.99
N PRO A 18 6.81 5.54 -14.35
CA PRO A 18 7.76 6.14 -13.42
C PRO A 18 7.13 6.69 -12.13
N ASN A 19 5.93 7.28 -12.22
CA ASN A 19 5.19 7.80 -11.07
C ASN A 19 4.85 6.70 -10.07
N PHE A 20 4.33 5.59 -10.58
CA PHE A 20 4.02 4.42 -9.76
C PHE A 20 5.28 3.84 -9.11
N LYS A 21 6.40 3.83 -9.84
CA LYS A 21 7.70 3.41 -9.29
C LYS A 21 8.16 4.29 -8.14
N ILE A 22 8.02 5.61 -8.27
CA ILE A 22 8.38 6.57 -7.22
C ILE A 22 7.52 6.32 -5.98
N ILE A 23 6.20 6.18 -6.13
CA ILE A 23 5.29 5.92 -5.01
C ILE A 23 5.71 4.64 -4.27
N LEU A 24 5.89 3.54 -5.00
CA LEU A 24 6.31 2.27 -4.39
C LEU A 24 7.70 2.33 -3.76
N THR A 25 8.63 3.09 -4.36
CA THR A 25 9.98 3.29 -3.80
C THR A 25 9.90 4.05 -2.47
N VAL A 26 9.23 5.21 -2.45
CA VAL A 26 9.06 6.03 -1.24
C VAL A 26 8.42 5.21 -0.14
N VAL A 27 7.33 4.51 -0.47
CA VAL A 27 6.60 3.64 0.45
C VAL A 27 7.49 2.52 1.03
N THR A 28 8.31 1.89 0.20
CA THR A 28 9.20 0.80 0.63
C THR A 28 10.35 1.31 1.50
N LEU A 29 10.89 2.50 1.18
CA LEU A 29 11.92 3.17 1.99
C LEU A 29 11.35 3.62 3.35
N SER A 30 10.13 4.17 3.36
CA SER A 30 9.39 4.47 4.58
C SER A 30 9.15 3.23 5.44
N GLN A 31 8.88 2.07 4.83
CA GLN A 31 8.76 0.82 5.58
C GLN A 31 10.11 0.40 6.17
N LEU A 32 11.19 0.54 5.41
CA LEU A 32 12.54 0.22 5.87
C LEU A 32 12.91 1.04 7.10
N SER A 33 12.64 2.35 7.11
CA SER A 33 12.96 3.21 8.25
C SER A 33 12.21 2.77 9.51
N VAL A 34 10.90 2.49 9.41
CA VAL A 34 10.12 1.97 10.55
C VAL A 34 10.69 0.65 11.05
N THR A 35 11.06 -0.26 10.15
CA THR A 35 11.58 -1.59 10.51
C THR A 35 12.95 -1.53 11.20
N VAL A 36 13.77 -0.53 10.87
CA VAL A 36 15.09 -0.34 11.49
C VAL A 36 14.98 0.35 12.83
N VAL A 37 14.17 1.42 12.93
CA VAL A 37 14.16 2.22 14.15
C VAL A 37 13.34 1.57 15.27
N HIS A 38 12.28 0.85 14.94
CA HIS A 38 11.44 0.24 15.97
C HIS A 38 12.20 -0.76 16.89
N PRO A 39 13.06 -1.67 16.38
CA PRO A 39 13.94 -2.46 17.23
C PRO A 39 14.92 -1.61 18.04
N MET A 40 15.41 -0.49 17.51
CA MET A 40 16.31 0.41 18.24
C MET A 40 15.60 1.05 19.44
N GLU A 41 14.33 1.44 19.30
CA GLU A 41 13.51 1.95 20.42
C GLU A 41 13.41 0.92 21.56
N ASN A 42 13.26 -0.37 21.21
CA ASN A 42 13.17 -1.43 22.21
C ASN A 42 14.52 -1.82 22.85
N LEU A 43 15.64 -1.48 22.22
CA LEU A 43 16.98 -1.75 22.72
C LEU A 43 17.57 -0.58 23.54
N LEU A 44 17.03 0.63 23.38
CA LEU A 44 17.48 1.82 24.08
C LEU A 44 16.89 1.85 25.50
N PRO A 45 17.72 1.76 26.55
CA PRO A 45 17.22 1.85 27.93
C PRO A 45 16.68 3.27 28.21
N THR A 46 15.58 3.34 28.95
CA THR A 46 14.89 4.58 29.34
C THR A 46 15.81 5.60 30.01
N SER A 47 16.85 5.13 30.71
CA SER A 47 17.85 5.98 31.37
C SER A 47 18.64 6.88 30.41
N TRP A 48 18.80 6.50 29.15
CA TRP A 48 19.58 7.25 28.17
C TRP A 48 18.85 8.46 27.61
N TYR A 49 17.52 8.44 27.62
CA TYR A 49 16.67 9.53 27.10
C TYR A 49 15.70 10.09 28.14
N SER A 50 15.91 9.78 29.42
CA SER A 50 15.09 10.33 30.52
C SER A 50 15.38 11.82 30.75
N VAL A 51 14.34 12.63 30.66
CA VAL A 51 14.37 14.06 30.97
C VAL A 51 14.61 14.29 32.47
N GLU A 52 14.14 13.38 33.32
CA GLU A 52 14.31 13.44 34.78
C GLU A 52 15.79 13.33 35.19
N ASN A 53 16.59 12.59 34.42
CA ASN A 53 18.02 12.45 34.62
C ASN A 53 18.84 13.61 34.01
N GLY A 54 18.18 14.65 33.47
CA GLY A 54 18.85 15.79 32.84
C GLY A 54 19.40 15.53 31.43
N HIS A 55 19.07 14.40 30.81
CA HIS A 55 19.52 14.03 29.46
C HIS A 55 18.64 14.66 28.37
N TYR A 56 18.62 15.99 28.29
CA TYR A 56 17.71 16.72 27.39
C TYR A 56 17.99 16.50 25.90
N ILE A 57 19.27 16.51 25.47
CA ILE A 57 19.62 16.37 24.05
C ILE A 57 19.24 14.97 23.52
N PRO A 58 19.63 13.85 24.18
CA PRO A 58 19.18 12.52 23.78
C PRO A 58 17.66 12.37 23.79
N ALA A 59 16.97 12.94 24.79
CA ALA A 59 15.51 12.94 24.86
C ALA A 59 14.88 13.62 23.63
N ILE A 60 15.34 14.83 23.27
CA ILE A 60 14.84 15.55 22.09
C ILE A 60 15.06 14.74 20.81
N LEU A 61 16.25 14.17 20.62
CA LEU A 61 16.55 13.35 19.45
C LEU A 61 15.65 12.11 19.39
N TYR A 62 15.48 11.41 20.50
CA TYR A 62 14.62 10.23 20.62
C TYR A 62 13.16 10.56 20.28
N TYR A 63 12.56 11.55 20.96
CA TYR A 63 11.17 11.91 20.74
C TYR A 63 10.92 12.46 19.33
N THR A 64 11.87 13.21 18.75
CA THR A 64 11.77 13.65 17.36
C THR A 64 11.78 12.47 16.40
N LEU A 65 12.65 11.49 16.64
CA LEU A 65 12.73 10.28 15.82
C LEU A 65 11.45 9.45 15.92
N THR A 66 10.93 9.19 17.12
CA THR A 66 9.66 8.50 17.36
C THR A 66 8.48 9.22 16.71
N TYR A 67 8.47 10.56 16.74
CA TYR A 67 7.46 11.36 16.04
C TYR A 67 7.51 11.19 14.52
N VAL A 68 8.71 11.28 13.92
CA VAL A 68 8.91 11.06 12.48
C VAL A 68 8.48 9.65 12.06
N ILE A 69 8.76 8.64 12.88
CA ILE A 69 8.33 7.25 12.66
C ILE A 69 6.82 7.12 12.73
N SER A 70 6.19 7.78 13.69
CA SER A 70 4.73 7.77 13.83
C SER A 70 4.05 8.37 12.58
N ILE A 71 4.57 9.49 12.06
CA ILE A 71 4.12 10.06 10.78
C ILE A 71 4.34 9.07 9.63
N THR A 72 5.54 8.49 9.55
CA THR A 72 5.91 7.54 8.49
C THR A 72 5.02 6.30 8.50
N SER A 73 4.71 5.78 9.69
CA SER A 73 3.79 4.68 9.91
C SER A 73 2.36 5.04 9.51
N GLY A 74 1.92 6.27 9.78
CA GLY A 74 0.64 6.80 9.30
C GLY A 74 0.56 6.85 7.76
N PHE A 75 1.59 7.38 7.09
CA PHE A 75 1.67 7.36 5.62
C PHE A 75 1.66 5.94 5.07
N PHE A 76 2.35 5.05 5.76
CA PHE A 76 2.48 3.66 5.39
C PHE A 76 1.16 2.90 5.47
N CYS A 77 0.34 3.13 6.50
CA CYS A 77 -1.03 2.61 6.57
C CYS A 77 -1.87 3.05 5.36
N ASN A 78 -1.63 4.27 4.85
CA ASN A 78 -2.32 4.85 3.71
C ASN A 78 -1.67 4.51 2.34
N LYS A 79 -0.57 3.76 2.27
CA LYS A 79 0.17 3.54 1.00
C LYS A 79 -0.66 2.89 -0.10
N TYR A 80 -1.45 1.88 0.27
CA TYR A 80 -2.31 1.17 -0.67
C TYR A 80 -3.49 1.99 -1.13
N LEU A 81 -3.93 2.89 -0.24
CA LEU A 81 -4.94 3.89 -0.55
C LEU A 81 -4.41 4.86 -1.61
N LEU A 82 -3.18 5.33 -1.45
CA LEU A 82 -2.51 6.19 -2.42
C LEU A 82 -2.30 5.49 -3.77
N ILE A 83 -1.89 4.22 -3.76
CA ILE A 83 -1.76 3.39 -4.97
C ILE A 83 -3.11 3.25 -5.67
N ALA A 84 -4.18 2.96 -4.92
CA ALA A 84 -5.53 2.84 -5.45
C ALA A 84 -6.00 4.13 -6.14
N ILE A 85 -5.78 5.27 -5.49
CA ILE A 85 -6.13 6.59 -6.01
C ILE A 85 -5.33 6.87 -7.28
N GLU A 86 -4.01 6.70 -7.22
CA GLU A 86 -3.13 6.96 -8.36
C GLU A 86 -3.59 6.15 -9.58
N ARG A 87 -3.89 4.87 -9.41
CA ARG A 87 -4.39 4.03 -10.51
C ARG A 87 -5.74 4.49 -11.03
N THR A 88 -6.63 4.95 -10.17
CA THR A 88 -7.94 5.48 -10.60
C THR A 88 -7.81 6.81 -11.35
N VAL A 89 -6.87 7.68 -10.93
CA VAL A 89 -6.60 8.97 -11.59
C VAL A 89 -5.87 8.78 -12.92
N ALA A 90 -4.84 7.93 -12.94
CA ALA A 90 -4.12 7.56 -14.15
C ALA A 90 -5.07 6.98 -15.21
N TYR A 91 -6.06 6.22 -14.76
CA TYR A 91 -7.14 5.73 -15.59
C TYR A 91 -8.01 6.87 -16.14
N LYS A 92 -8.60 7.69 -15.26
CA LYS A 92 -9.59 8.70 -15.66
C LYS A 92 -9.01 9.84 -16.51
N GLN A 93 -7.75 10.19 -16.29
CA GLN A 93 -7.10 11.34 -16.92
C GLN A 93 -5.85 10.96 -17.70
N ARG A 94 -5.86 9.81 -18.41
CA ARG A 94 -4.67 9.24 -19.06
C ARG A 94 -3.86 10.25 -19.89
N HIS A 95 -4.52 11.00 -20.77
CA HIS A 95 -3.86 12.00 -21.61
C HIS A 95 -3.15 13.11 -20.81
N THR A 96 -3.75 13.52 -19.69
CA THR A 96 -3.18 14.55 -18.81
C THR A 96 -2.12 13.95 -17.89
N TYR A 97 -2.34 12.71 -17.45
CA TYR A 97 -1.48 11.97 -16.52
C TYR A 97 -0.09 11.73 -17.11
N GLU A 98 -0.01 11.25 -18.35
CA GLU A 98 1.27 11.01 -19.04
C GLU A 98 2.04 12.32 -19.26
N ARG A 99 1.33 13.45 -19.37
CA ARG A 99 1.92 14.77 -19.64
C ARG A 99 2.39 15.52 -18.40
N GLN A 100 1.78 15.26 -17.24
CA GLN A 100 2.08 15.98 -15.98
C GLN A 100 3.24 15.39 -15.16
N GLY A 101 3.71 14.18 -15.50
CA GLY A 101 4.89 13.56 -14.86
C GLY A 101 4.76 13.43 -13.33
N ALA A 102 5.86 13.61 -12.60
CA ALA A 102 5.96 13.38 -11.16
C ALA A 102 5.14 14.33 -10.28
N ARG A 103 4.72 15.48 -10.81
CA ARG A 103 4.01 16.52 -10.05
C ARG A 103 2.64 16.03 -9.56
N LEU A 104 1.94 15.23 -10.36
CA LEU A 104 0.63 14.70 -9.98
C LEU A 104 0.73 13.71 -8.81
N SER A 105 1.78 12.88 -8.76
CA SER A 105 2.03 11.93 -7.68
C SER A 105 2.22 12.63 -6.32
N ILE A 106 2.95 13.76 -6.33
CA ILE A 106 3.16 14.60 -5.13
C ILE A 106 1.84 15.22 -4.65
N VAL A 107 0.97 15.64 -5.59
CA VAL A 107 -0.36 16.16 -5.27
C VAL A 107 -1.29 15.04 -4.77
N CYS A 108 -1.20 13.82 -5.32
CA CYS A 108 -1.96 12.66 -4.86
C CYS A 108 -1.64 12.27 -3.42
N LEU A 109 -0.38 12.46 -2.99
CA LEU A 109 0.06 12.25 -1.59
C LEU A 109 -0.64 13.16 -0.58
N MET A 110 -1.18 14.31 -1.00
CA MET A 110 -1.70 15.37 -0.10
C MET A 110 -3.19 15.22 0.28
N ALA A 111 -3.73 13.99 0.38
CA ALA A 111 -5.04 13.63 0.96
C ALA A 111 -6.34 14.18 0.29
N THR A 112 -6.28 15.29 -0.46
CA THR A 112 -7.45 15.97 -1.04
C THR A 112 -8.17 15.19 -2.15
N MET A 113 -7.56 14.15 -2.70
CA MET A 113 -8.17 13.32 -3.75
C MET A 113 -9.22 12.33 -3.25
N PHE A 114 -9.24 11.96 -1.96
CA PHE A 114 -10.11 10.90 -1.45
C PHE A 114 -11.60 11.22 -1.63
N VAL A 115 -11.98 12.42 -1.21
CA VAL A 115 -13.36 12.92 -1.29
C VAL A 115 -13.76 13.20 -2.73
N LYS A 116 -12.82 13.72 -3.53
CA LYS A 116 -13.07 14.11 -4.92
C LYS A 116 -13.25 12.89 -5.82
N LEU A 117 -12.40 11.88 -5.67
CA LEU A 117 -12.43 10.64 -6.44
C LEU A 117 -13.69 9.81 -6.14
N TYR A 118 -14.06 9.66 -4.86
CA TYR A 118 -15.28 8.94 -4.49
C TYR A 118 -16.54 9.60 -5.07
N ARG A 119 -16.62 10.93 -5.02
CA ARG A 119 -17.72 11.69 -5.62
C ARG A 119 -17.76 11.52 -7.14
N GLU A 120 -16.60 11.60 -7.80
CA GLU A 120 -16.54 11.53 -9.25
C GLU A 120 -16.74 10.12 -9.83
N VAL A 121 -16.38 9.06 -9.11
CA VAL A 121 -16.72 7.67 -9.49
C VAL A 121 -18.22 7.42 -9.36
N LYS A 122 -18.87 8.02 -8.36
CA LYS A 122 -20.32 7.89 -8.17
C LYS A 122 -21.14 8.67 -9.21
N LEU A 123 -20.56 9.72 -9.80
CA LEU A 123 -21.26 10.63 -10.72
C LEU A 123 -20.97 10.37 -12.20
N ALA A 124 -20.01 9.51 -12.54
CA ALA A 124 -19.70 9.21 -13.94
C ALA A 124 -20.83 8.40 -14.60
N LYS A 125 -21.54 9.02 -15.55
CA LYS A 125 -22.37 8.32 -16.54
C LYS A 125 -21.45 7.87 -17.68
N PHE A 126 -21.38 6.57 -17.92
CA PHE A 126 -20.44 5.97 -18.87
C PHE A 126 -20.99 6.00 -20.31
N PRO A 127 -20.22 6.49 -21.32
CA PRO A 127 -20.50 6.28 -22.73
C PRO A 127 -20.14 4.86 -23.20
N THR A 128 -20.60 4.51 -24.41
CA THR A 128 -20.71 3.14 -24.95
C THR A 128 -19.61 2.77 -25.96
N SER A 129 -18.32 3.06 -25.71
CA SER A 129 -17.25 2.53 -26.58
C SER A 129 -16.71 1.19 -26.09
N VAL A 130 -16.30 0.30 -27.01
CA VAL A 130 -15.77 -1.04 -26.69
C VAL A 130 -14.43 -0.95 -25.96
N ALA A 131 -13.58 0.02 -26.31
CA ALA A 131 -12.34 0.31 -25.60
C ALA A 131 -12.61 0.71 -24.14
N GLU A 132 -13.65 1.53 -23.90
CA GLU A 132 -14.10 1.85 -22.53
C GLU A 132 -14.59 0.60 -21.79
N SER A 133 -15.20 -0.39 -22.46
CA SER A 133 -15.67 -1.61 -21.77
C SER A 133 -14.53 -2.48 -21.22
N PHE A 134 -13.42 -2.64 -21.93
CA PHE A 134 -12.24 -3.35 -21.40
C PHE A 134 -11.64 -2.61 -20.21
N GLU A 135 -11.60 -1.29 -20.33
CA GLU A 135 -11.12 -0.37 -19.34
C GLU A 135 -11.99 -0.35 -18.07
N ILE A 136 -13.31 -0.44 -18.21
CA ILE A 136 -14.27 -0.61 -17.12
C ILE A 136 -14.06 -1.95 -16.42
N LYS A 137 -13.84 -3.05 -17.16
CA LYS A 137 -13.53 -4.37 -16.56
C LYS A 137 -12.27 -4.29 -15.69
N HIS A 138 -11.20 -3.67 -16.19
CA HIS A 138 -9.97 -3.48 -15.42
C HIS A 138 -10.19 -2.60 -14.19
N THR A 139 -10.95 -1.51 -14.33
CA THR A 139 -11.29 -0.60 -13.20
C THR A 139 -12.13 -1.29 -12.14
N LYS A 140 -13.07 -2.14 -12.55
CA LYS A 140 -13.90 -2.93 -11.62
C LYS A 140 -13.05 -3.93 -10.85
N ALA A 141 -12.07 -4.56 -11.48
CA ALA A 141 -11.10 -5.44 -10.80
C ALA A 141 -10.27 -4.65 -9.77
N VAL A 142 -9.72 -3.49 -10.16
CA VAL A 142 -8.97 -2.61 -9.24
C VAL A 142 -9.85 -2.15 -8.08
N LEU A 143 -11.08 -1.68 -8.33
CA LEU A 143 -12.01 -1.27 -7.28
C LEU A 143 -12.34 -2.42 -6.32
N GLN A 144 -12.50 -3.64 -6.83
CA GLN A 144 -12.73 -4.82 -6.01
C GLN A 144 -11.50 -5.15 -5.15
N TYR A 145 -10.30 -5.03 -5.70
CA TYR A 145 -9.03 -5.13 -4.96
C TYR A 145 -8.96 -4.08 -3.84
N VAL A 146 -9.24 -2.81 -4.15
CA VAL A 146 -9.24 -1.70 -3.18
C VAL A 146 -10.25 -1.96 -2.08
N ARG A 147 -11.45 -2.42 -2.41
CA ARG A 147 -12.48 -2.78 -1.43
C ARG A 147 -12.01 -3.88 -0.48
N ARG A 148 -11.36 -4.93 -0.99
CA ARG A 148 -10.77 -5.99 -0.16
C ARG A 148 -9.70 -5.43 0.76
N LEU A 149 -8.83 -4.57 0.24
CA LEU A 149 -7.75 -3.97 1.00
C LEU A 149 -8.26 -3.06 2.12
N VAL A 150 -9.27 -2.23 1.83
CA VAL A 150 -9.96 -1.41 2.84
C VAL A 150 -10.61 -2.29 3.90
N SER A 151 -11.22 -3.43 3.53
CA SER A 151 -11.80 -4.36 4.50
C SER A 151 -10.74 -4.93 5.45
N VAL A 152 -9.57 -5.34 4.95
CA VAL A 152 -8.46 -5.83 5.78
C VAL A 152 -7.92 -4.71 6.66
N PHE A 153 -7.83 -3.49 6.14
CA PHE A 153 -7.41 -2.31 6.90
C PHE A 153 -8.38 -1.98 8.05
N VAL A 154 -9.69 -2.03 7.82
CA VAL A 154 -10.69 -1.84 8.88
C VAL A 154 -10.58 -2.92 9.95
N ALA A 155 -10.41 -4.19 9.54
CA ALA A 155 -10.19 -5.28 10.49
C ALA A 155 -8.93 -5.07 11.35
N LEU A 156 -7.84 -4.59 10.73
CA LEU A 156 -6.62 -4.22 11.44
C LEU A 156 -6.87 -3.08 12.44
N LEU A 157 -7.57 -2.01 12.03
CA LEU A 157 -7.87 -0.89 12.91
C LEU A 157 -8.65 -1.33 14.15
N ILE A 158 -9.61 -2.24 13.99
CA ILE A 158 -10.35 -2.81 15.11
C ILE A 158 -9.39 -3.59 16.02
N ALA A 159 -8.55 -4.48 15.48
CA ALA A 159 -7.59 -5.26 16.26
C ALA A 159 -6.59 -4.36 17.02
N CYS A 160 -5.95 -3.40 16.33
CA CYS A 160 -5.05 -2.44 16.97
C CYS A 160 -5.78 -1.57 18.00
N GLY A 161 -7.01 -1.13 17.70
CA GLY A 161 -7.84 -0.36 18.62
C GLY A 161 -8.15 -1.13 19.91
N THR A 162 -8.45 -2.43 19.81
CA THR A 162 -8.62 -3.28 20.99
C THR A 162 -7.32 -3.44 21.78
N GLY A 163 -6.18 -3.58 21.11
CA GLY A 163 -4.86 -3.63 21.76
C GLY A 163 -4.52 -2.33 22.50
N PHE A 164 -4.75 -1.18 21.87
CA PHE A 164 -4.58 0.13 22.51
C PHE A 164 -5.55 0.31 23.68
N GLY A 165 -6.83 -0.05 23.52
CA GLY A 165 -7.80 0.01 24.61
C GLY A 165 -7.37 -0.81 25.83
N GLY A 166 -6.83 -2.02 25.60
CA GLY A 166 -6.25 -2.85 26.66
C GLY A 166 -5.04 -2.19 27.34
N LEU A 167 -4.13 -1.60 26.56
CA LEU A 167 -2.98 -0.87 27.10
C LEU A 167 -3.38 0.37 27.91
N PHE A 168 -4.37 1.14 27.44
CA PHE A 168 -4.93 2.28 28.17
C PHE A 168 -5.57 1.83 29.48
N TYR A 169 -6.37 0.75 29.45
CA TYR A 169 -6.98 0.19 30.66
C TYR A 169 -5.92 -0.28 31.67
N ALA A 170 -4.90 -1.01 31.21
CA ALA A 170 -3.80 -1.46 32.05
C ALA A 170 -3.05 -0.29 32.71
N LYS A 171 -2.73 0.76 31.94
CA LYS A 171 -2.01 1.93 32.46
C LYS A 171 -2.84 2.74 33.44
N PHE A 172 -4.08 3.09 33.10
CA PHE A 172 -4.86 4.05 33.88
C PHE A 172 -5.72 3.43 34.97
N VAL A 173 -6.17 2.18 34.81
CA VAL A 173 -7.04 1.51 35.79
C VAL A 173 -6.24 0.57 36.68
N LEU A 174 -5.33 -0.22 36.10
CA LEU A 174 -4.51 -1.17 36.87
C LEU A 174 -3.21 -0.56 37.38
N GLY A 175 -2.83 0.63 36.89
CA GLY A 175 -1.61 1.32 37.31
C GLY A 175 -0.32 0.69 36.79
N TYR A 176 -0.39 -0.08 35.71
CA TYR A 176 0.80 -0.70 35.11
C TYR A 176 1.74 0.37 34.56
N ARG A 177 3.04 0.16 34.77
CA ARG A 177 4.11 0.96 34.18
C ARG A 177 4.38 0.50 32.76
N GLU A 178 5.00 1.38 31.99
CA GLU A 178 5.36 1.07 30.59
C GLU A 178 6.43 -0.02 30.50
N GLU A 179 7.23 -0.19 31.55
CA GLU A 179 8.29 -1.19 31.62
C GLU A 179 7.79 -2.60 31.93
N ASP A 180 6.55 -2.71 32.43
CA ASP A 180 5.95 -3.98 32.84
C ASP A 180 5.81 -4.93 31.63
N PRO A 181 6.05 -6.23 31.82
CA PRO A 181 6.03 -7.20 30.73
C PRO A 181 4.66 -7.27 30.04
N GLU A 182 3.56 -7.06 30.76
CA GLU A 182 2.20 -7.04 30.24
C GLU A 182 2.00 -5.90 29.25
N SER A 183 2.47 -4.69 29.59
CA SER A 183 2.45 -3.52 28.69
C SER A 183 3.21 -3.82 27.39
N LYS A 184 4.38 -4.47 27.50
CA LYS A 184 5.19 -4.88 26.34
C LYS A 184 4.49 -5.93 25.47
N VAL A 185 3.69 -6.82 26.05
CA VAL A 185 2.89 -7.80 25.29
C VAL A 185 1.85 -7.09 24.43
N PHE A 186 1.11 -6.10 24.97
CA PHE A 186 0.13 -5.33 24.18
C PHE A 186 0.79 -4.56 23.03
N VAL A 187 1.92 -3.92 23.30
CA VAL A 187 2.69 -3.21 22.28
C VAL A 187 3.15 -4.19 21.19
N THR A 188 3.73 -5.32 21.57
CA THR A 188 4.17 -6.38 20.63
C THR A 188 3.02 -6.92 19.79
N PHE A 189 1.83 -7.07 20.39
CA PHE A 189 0.62 -7.50 19.69
C PHE A 189 0.21 -6.50 18.60
N ILE A 190 0.15 -5.20 18.93
CA ILE A 190 -0.18 -4.13 17.97
C ILE A 190 0.81 -4.13 16.80
N PHE A 191 2.11 -4.27 17.08
CA PHE A 191 3.13 -4.35 16.03
C PHE A 191 3.00 -5.61 15.18
N SER A 192 2.72 -6.75 15.79
CA SER A 192 2.50 -8.01 15.08
C SER A 192 1.32 -7.90 14.12
N CYS A 193 0.22 -7.27 14.55
CA CYS A 193 -0.93 -6.97 13.69
C CYS A 193 -0.52 -6.12 12.48
N ALA A 194 0.26 -5.06 12.68
CA ALA A 194 0.76 -4.25 11.58
C ALA A 194 1.66 -5.04 10.61
N CYS A 195 2.55 -5.90 11.12
CA CYS A 195 3.38 -6.79 10.32
C CYS A 195 2.54 -7.76 9.47
N ILE A 196 1.52 -8.40 10.07
CA ILE A 196 0.61 -9.30 9.37
C ILE A 196 -0.14 -8.55 8.26
N TYR A 197 -0.65 -7.35 8.55
CA TYR A 197 -1.30 -6.52 7.53
C TYR A 197 -0.37 -6.24 6.35
N ASN A 198 0.88 -5.89 6.60
CA ASN A 198 1.86 -5.61 5.57
C ASN A 198 2.16 -6.82 4.70
N PHE A 199 2.29 -7.98 5.34
CA PHE A 199 2.49 -9.23 4.64
C PHE A 199 1.29 -9.56 3.76
N VAL A 200 0.09 -9.56 4.33
CA VAL A 200 -1.17 -9.85 3.63
C VAL A 200 -1.38 -8.92 2.43
N THR A 201 -1.17 -7.63 2.63
CA THR A 201 -1.33 -6.63 1.56
C THR A 201 -0.24 -6.70 0.48
N THR A 202 0.98 -7.12 0.84
CA THR A 202 2.03 -7.44 -0.13
C THR A 202 1.64 -8.67 -0.96
N VAL A 203 1.12 -9.72 -0.31
CA VAL A 203 0.61 -10.91 -1.01
C VAL A 203 -0.53 -10.53 -1.96
N TYR A 204 -1.50 -9.73 -1.50
CA TYR A 204 -2.58 -9.22 -2.36
C TYR A 204 -2.04 -8.43 -3.55
N MET A 205 -1.02 -7.57 -3.35
CA MET A 205 -0.39 -6.86 -4.46
C MET A 205 0.23 -7.84 -5.47
N ILE A 206 0.96 -8.85 -5.00
CA ILE A 206 1.59 -9.84 -5.88
C ILE A 206 0.51 -10.59 -6.69
N VAL A 207 -0.56 -11.04 -6.04
CA VAL A 207 -1.66 -11.79 -6.69
C VAL A 207 -2.38 -10.93 -7.74
N GLU A 208 -2.62 -9.65 -7.45
CA GLU A 208 -3.39 -8.78 -8.33
C GLU A 208 -2.56 -8.27 -9.54
N PHE A 209 -1.23 -8.19 -9.41
CA PHE A 209 -0.33 -7.76 -10.48
C PHE A 209 0.43 -8.94 -11.08
N PRO A 210 -0.12 -9.65 -12.08
CA PRO A 210 0.48 -10.87 -12.63
C PRO A 210 1.87 -10.65 -13.24
N GLN A 211 2.17 -9.45 -13.73
CA GLN A 211 3.52 -9.09 -14.19
C GLN A 211 4.54 -9.12 -13.04
N LEU A 212 4.15 -8.58 -11.88
CA LEU A 212 4.96 -8.59 -10.68
C LEU A 212 5.10 -10.02 -10.13
N ALA A 213 4.01 -10.79 -10.14
CA ALA A 213 4.02 -12.19 -9.73
C ALA A 213 4.99 -13.05 -10.55
N ARG A 214 4.96 -12.94 -11.88
CA ARG A 214 5.84 -13.72 -12.78
C ARG A 214 7.31 -13.46 -12.49
N ILE A 215 7.67 -12.19 -12.31
CA ILE A 215 9.06 -11.82 -12.03
C ILE A 215 9.46 -12.33 -10.64
N MET A 216 8.63 -12.10 -9.62
CA MET A 216 8.89 -12.61 -8.27
C MET A 216 8.98 -14.14 -8.22
N GLN A 217 8.25 -14.87 -9.06
CA GLN A 217 8.32 -16.33 -9.11
C GLN A 217 9.61 -16.85 -9.73
N ASN A 218 10.11 -16.17 -10.76
CA ASN A 218 11.41 -16.50 -11.34
C ASN A 218 12.52 -16.36 -10.29
N ASP A 219 12.38 -15.38 -9.40
CA ASP A 219 13.38 -15.09 -8.36
C ASP A 219 13.17 -15.90 -7.07
N MET A 220 11.93 -16.27 -6.75
CA MET A 220 11.51 -16.94 -5.51
C MET A 220 10.55 -18.10 -5.82
N PRO A 221 11.08 -19.27 -6.23
CA PRO A 221 10.26 -20.40 -6.70
C PRO A 221 9.31 -20.98 -5.64
N PHE A 222 9.59 -20.76 -4.35
CA PHE A 222 8.71 -21.17 -3.25
C PHE A 222 7.36 -20.43 -3.24
N LEU A 223 7.24 -19.28 -3.93
CA LEU A 223 5.97 -18.56 -4.09
C LEU A 223 5.07 -19.15 -5.19
N SER A 224 5.53 -20.16 -5.93
CA SER A 224 4.77 -20.79 -7.02
C SER A 224 3.48 -21.51 -6.56
N ILE A 225 3.34 -21.76 -5.24
CA ILE A 225 2.19 -22.46 -4.63
C ILE A 225 0.86 -21.73 -4.89
N TYR A 226 0.89 -20.40 -5.10
CA TYR A 226 -0.33 -19.60 -5.29
C TYR A 226 -0.83 -19.56 -6.75
N ASN A 227 -0.17 -20.24 -7.69
CA ASN A 227 -0.39 -20.10 -9.13
C ASN A 227 -1.31 -21.16 -9.76
N LYS A 228 -2.48 -21.40 -9.16
CA LYS A 228 -3.66 -21.79 -9.95
C LYS A 228 -4.48 -20.55 -10.36
N VAL A 229 -3.84 -19.38 -10.42
CA VAL A 229 -4.45 -18.21 -11.04
C VAL A 229 -4.63 -18.58 -12.50
N SER A 230 -5.88 -18.86 -12.89
CA SER A 230 -6.26 -19.08 -14.28
C SER A 230 -5.53 -18.03 -15.10
N PRO A 231 -4.75 -18.43 -16.12
CA PRO A 231 -4.07 -17.46 -16.97
C PRO A 231 -5.11 -16.41 -17.32
N VAL A 232 -4.84 -15.13 -16.98
CA VAL A 232 -5.61 -14.00 -17.52
C VAL A 232 -5.78 -14.36 -18.98
N PRO A 233 -6.99 -14.63 -19.48
CA PRO A 233 -7.17 -15.34 -20.73
C PRO A 233 -6.48 -14.53 -21.81
N SER A 234 -5.24 -14.91 -22.14
CA SER A 234 -4.41 -14.22 -23.12
C SER A 234 -4.84 -14.60 -24.53
N VAL A 235 -6.04 -15.16 -24.65
CA VAL A 235 -6.58 -15.87 -25.81
C VAL A 235 -7.98 -15.36 -26.15
N GLN A 236 -8.66 -14.60 -25.26
CA GLN A 236 -9.83 -13.82 -25.69
C GLN A 236 -9.45 -12.63 -26.56
N GLY A 237 -8.18 -12.20 -26.52
CA GLY A 237 -7.65 -11.19 -27.42
C GLY A 237 -7.72 -11.57 -28.90
N GLU A 238 -7.55 -12.84 -29.28
CA GLU A 238 -7.67 -13.22 -30.70
C GLU A 238 -9.13 -13.21 -31.17
N HIS A 239 -10.06 -13.73 -30.37
CA HIS A 239 -11.47 -13.77 -30.76
C HIS A 239 -12.15 -12.40 -30.63
N GLU A 240 -11.85 -11.62 -29.58
CA GLU A 240 -12.32 -10.24 -29.45
C GLU A 240 -11.61 -9.32 -30.46
N ALA A 241 -10.34 -9.55 -30.82
CA ALA A 241 -9.70 -8.84 -31.94
C ALA A 241 -10.28 -9.25 -33.29
N GLU A 242 -10.61 -10.53 -33.51
CA GLU A 242 -11.33 -10.97 -34.71
C GLU A 242 -12.68 -10.27 -34.79
N ILE A 243 -13.45 -10.25 -33.70
CA ILE A 243 -14.74 -9.54 -33.65
C ILE A 243 -14.53 -8.04 -33.89
N TYR A 244 -13.46 -7.45 -33.37
CA TYR A 244 -13.08 -6.04 -33.58
C TYR A 244 -12.72 -5.74 -35.05
N PHE A 245 -11.83 -6.53 -35.65
CA PHE A 245 -11.44 -6.37 -37.06
C PHE A 245 -12.62 -6.65 -37.99
N LYS A 246 -13.50 -7.57 -37.63
CA LYS A 246 -14.72 -7.87 -38.38
C LYS A 246 -15.73 -6.73 -38.30
N GLN A 247 -15.96 -6.14 -37.12
CA GLN A 247 -16.80 -4.94 -36.97
C GLN A 247 -16.24 -3.74 -37.74
N LEU A 248 -14.92 -3.53 -37.71
CA LEU A 248 -14.24 -2.48 -38.48
C LEU A 248 -14.40 -2.71 -40.00
N ALA A 249 -14.19 -3.94 -40.46
CA ALA A 249 -14.36 -4.30 -41.86
C ALA A 249 -15.81 -4.13 -42.34
N ASP A 250 -16.80 -4.48 -41.50
CA ASP A 250 -18.22 -4.33 -41.82
C ASP A 250 -18.65 -2.85 -41.81
N SER A 251 -18.08 -2.01 -40.96
CA SER A 251 -18.37 -0.56 -40.93
C SER A 251 -17.76 0.25 -42.10
N TRP A 252 -16.86 -0.36 -42.86
CA TRP A 252 -16.22 0.27 -44.03
C TRP A 252 -16.93 0.00 -45.36
N LYS A 253 -17.95 -0.86 -45.36
CA LYS A 253 -18.82 -1.13 -46.52
C LYS A 253 -20.06 -0.25 -46.48
#